data_AF-K0TF97-F1
#
_entry.id   AF-K0TF97-F1
#
_cell.length_a   1.000
_cell.length_b   1.000
_cell.length_c   1.000
_cell.angle_alpha   90.00
_cell.angle_beta   90.00
_cell.angle_gamma   90.00
#
_symmetry.space_group_name_H-M   'P 1'
#
loop_
_entity.id
_entity.type
_entity.pdbx_description
1 polymer ?
#
loop_
_entity_poly.entity_id
_entity_poly.type
_entity_poly.pdbx_seq_one_letter_code
_entity_poly.pdbx_strand_id
1 'polypeptide(L)'
;MVFYYAVDDLAKINGSDGSPHSTLCNEFIFGDDDHFRDNTFKLIPQIIEGNFMVRKAVGCTPAIMGNKIKQSYFKGDRFFEISIDTGSSSVAAGTIRICNGYARMIVVDLAFLFEGYDQTTLPEKVLGCVRLKNVDFGKKLRFVTSF
;
A
#
# COMPACT_ATOMS: atom_id res chain seq x y z
N MET A 1 -7.74 8.18 0.27
CA MET A 1 -7.41 7.91 1.70
C MET A 1 -5.90 7.99 1.84
N VAL A 2 -5.39 8.37 3.00
CA VAL A 2 -3.95 8.47 3.25
C VAL A 2 -3.62 7.71 4.52
N PHE A 3 -2.56 6.90 4.49
CA PHE A 3 -2.07 6.14 5.64
C PHE A 3 -0.63 6.55 5.89
N TYR A 4 -0.30 6.87 7.15
CA TYR A 4 1.04 7.28 7.55
C TYR A 4 1.65 6.21 8.46
N TYR A 5 2.85 5.78 8.13
CA TYR A 5 3.67 4.89 8.94
C TYR A 5 4.92 5.65 9.35
N ALA A 6 5.05 5.89 10.66
CA ALA A 6 6.25 6.52 11.21
C ALA A 6 7.34 5.47 11.38
N VAL A 7 8.59 5.89 11.12
CA VAL A 7 9.78 5.08 11.36
C VAL A 7 10.56 5.75 12.48
N ASP A 8 10.58 5.12 13.64
CA ASP A 8 11.27 5.65 14.83
C ASP A 8 12.79 5.41 14.78
N ASP A 9 13.20 4.37 14.05
CA ASP A 9 14.60 3.97 13.87
C ASP A 9 14.94 3.89 12.38
N LEU A 10 15.69 4.88 11.88
CA LEU A 10 16.12 4.92 10.49
C LEU A 10 17.00 3.73 10.09
N ALA A 11 17.64 3.06 11.05
CA ALA A 11 18.46 1.87 10.76
C ALA A 11 17.63 0.72 10.16
N LYS A 12 16.31 0.74 10.37
CA LYS A 12 15.36 -0.22 9.80
C LYS A 12 15.08 -0.03 8.32
N ILE A 13 15.41 1.14 7.76
CA ILE A 13 15.05 1.48 6.37
C ILE A 13 16.21 2.00 5.52
N ASN A 14 17.35 2.34 6.11
CA ASN A 14 18.49 2.95 5.39
C ASN A 14 19.66 1.98 5.14
N GLY A 15 19.45 0.68 5.33
CA GLY A 15 20.44 -0.38 5.16
C GLY A 15 21.45 -0.52 6.31
N SER A 16 21.50 0.41 7.27
CA SER A 16 22.56 0.40 8.29
C SER A 16 22.45 -0.71 9.34
N ASP A 17 21.26 -1.31 9.54
CA ASP A 17 21.13 -2.49 10.39
C ASP A 17 21.52 -3.81 9.70
N GLY A 18 21.87 -3.76 8.41
CA GLY A 18 22.34 -4.90 7.61
C GLY A 18 21.28 -5.97 7.35
N SER A 19 20.03 -5.75 7.77
CA SER A 19 18.96 -6.72 7.53
C SER A 19 18.48 -6.69 6.07
N PRO A 20 18.03 -7.84 5.53
CA PRO A 20 17.46 -7.89 4.17
C PRO A 20 16.36 -6.86 3.94
N HIS A 21 15.52 -6.65 4.95
CA HIS A 21 14.45 -5.66 4.93
C HIS A 21 14.97 -4.22 4.81
N SER A 22 15.99 -3.85 5.60
CA SER A 22 16.53 -2.49 5.60
C SER A 22 17.26 -2.19 4.29
N THR A 23 17.96 -3.17 3.72
CA THR A 23 18.55 -3.08 2.38
C THR A 23 17.48 -2.82 1.32
N LEU A 24 16.41 -3.62 1.31
CA LEU A 24 15.30 -3.48 0.37
C LEU A 24 14.58 -2.14 0.52
N CYS A 25 14.33 -1.70 1.76
CA CYS A 25 13.77 -0.38 2.03
C CYS A 25 14.68 0.74 1.56
N ASN A 26 16.01 0.58 1.71
CA ASN A 26 16.95 1.60 1.35
C ASN A 26 16.96 1.85 -0.16
N GLU A 27 17.00 0.78 -0.94
CA GLU A 27 16.90 0.85 -2.40
C GLU A 27 15.57 1.48 -2.82
N PHE A 28 14.45 1.05 -2.24
CA PHE A 28 13.12 1.54 -2.61
C PHE A 28 12.91 3.03 -2.27
N ILE A 29 13.23 3.42 -1.03
CA ILE A 29 12.94 4.76 -0.48
C ILE A 29 14.01 5.77 -0.90
N PHE A 30 15.28 5.38 -0.84
CA PHE A 30 16.39 6.31 -1.05
C PHE A 30 17.01 6.23 -2.45
N GLY A 31 16.79 5.16 -3.21
CA GLY A 31 17.21 5.05 -4.61
C GLY A 31 16.47 5.99 -5.56
N ASP A 32 16.67 5.81 -6.87
CA ASP A 32 16.13 6.67 -7.93
C ASP A 32 15.39 5.91 -9.06
N ASP A 33 15.31 4.58 -8.97
CA ASP A 33 14.68 3.74 -9.99
C ASP A 33 13.18 3.48 -9.72
N ASP A 34 12.32 4.15 -10.48
CA ASP A 34 10.87 3.92 -10.43
C ASP A 34 10.44 2.58 -11.03
N HIS A 35 11.20 2.01 -11.98
CA HIS A 35 10.93 0.68 -12.50
C HIS A 35 11.14 -0.37 -11.41
N PHE A 36 12.20 -0.23 -10.62
CA PHE A 36 12.39 -1.03 -9.41
C PHE A 36 11.21 -0.89 -8.44
N ARG A 37 10.78 0.34 -8.14
CA ARG A 37 9.66 0.57 -7.20
C ARG A 37 8.35 -0.05 -7.69
N ASP A 38 8.06 0.05 -8.98
CA ASP A 38 6.85 -0.50 -9.58
C ASP A 38 6.79 -2.03 -9.50
N ASN A 39 7.96 -2.69 -9.52
CA ASN A 39 8.08 -4.13 -9.38
C ASN A 39 8.20 -4.61 -7.93
N THR A 40 8.30 -3.70 -6.97
CA THR A 40 8.63 -4.02 -5.58
C THR A 40 7.47 -3.75 -4.61
N PHE A 41 6.69 -2.68 -4.80
CA PHE A 41 5.61 -2.37 -3.86
C PHE A 41 4.48 -3.41 -3.94
N LYS A 42 4.30 -4.15 -2.84
CA LYS A 42 3.34 -5.24 -2.70
C LYS A 42 2.23 -4.85 -1.73
N LEU A 43 0.99 -5.19 -2.12
CA LEU A 43 -0.19 -5.12 -1.26
C LEU A 43 -0.78 -6.50 -1.07
N ILE A 44 -1.15 -6.81 0.18
CA ILE A 44 -1.89 -8.01 0.54
C ILE A 44 -3.25 -7.58 1.12
N PRO A 45 -4.34 -7.73 0.37
CA PRO A 45 -5.68 -7.45 0.87
C PRO A 45 -6.33 -8.70 1.47
N GLN A 46 -7.09 -8.51 2.55
CA GLN A 46 -7.92 -9.56 3.15
C GLN A 46 -9.27 -9.01 3.60
N ILE A 47 -10.35 -9.56 3.03
CA ILE A 47 -11.71 -9.26 3.51
C ILE A 47 -12.00 -10.08 4.77
N ILE A 48 -12.13 -9.39 5.90
CA ILE A 48 -12.50 -9.98 7.19
C ILE A 48 -14.02 -10.14 7.26
N GLU A 49 -14.75 -9.06 7.00
CA GLU A 49 -16.22 -9.04 6.95
C GLU A 49 -16.66 -8.50 5.58
N GLY A 50 -17.64 -9.16 4.96
CA GLY A 50 -18.13 -8.77 3.64
C GLY A 50 -18.82 -9.91 2.91
N ASN A 51 -19.72 -9.55 2.00
CA ASN A 51 -20.47 -10.51 1.19
C ASN A 51 -19.59 -11.20 0.13
N PHE A 52 -20.12 -12.26 -0.48
CA PHE A 52 -19.42 -13.04 -1.50
C PHE A 52 -18.95 -12.19 -2.71
N MET A 53 -19.73 -11.19 -3.11
CA MET A 53 -19.40 -10.32 -4.24
C MET A 53 -18.13 -9.50 -3.96
N VAL A 54 -18.01 -8.91 -2.76
CA VAL A 54 -16.82 -8.16 -2.35
C VAL A 54 -15.60 -9.09 -2.25
N ARG A 55 -15.75 -10.26 -1.62
CA ARG A 55 -14.66 -11.24 -1.49
C ARG A 55 -14.14 -11.68 -2.85
N LYS A 56 -15.03 -11.93 -3.80
CA LYS A 56 -14.67 -12.32 -5.17
C LYS A 56 -13.99 -11.17 -5.94
N ALA A 57 -14.44 -9.94 -5.74
CA ALA A 57 -13.89 -8.77 -6.43
C ALA A 57 -12.49 -8.38 -5.95
N VAL A 58 -12.21 -8.54 -4.65
CA VAL A 58 -10.90 -8.21 -4.05
C VAL A 58 -9.92 -9.37 -4.16
N GLY A 59 -10.40 -10.61 -4.01
CA GLY A 59 -9.53 -11.78 -3.90
C GLY A 59 -8.76 -11.81 -2.57
N CYS A 60 -7.78 -12.70 -2.49
CA CYS A 60 -6.84 -12.83 -1.35
C CYS A 60 -5.39 -12.92 -1.83
N THR A 61 -5.13 -12.60 -3.11
CA THR A 61 -3.83 -12.79 -3.74
C THR A 61 -2.98 -11.55 -3.52
N PRO A 62 -1.75 -11.67 -2.96
CA PRO A 62 -0.78 -10.60 -2.97
C PRO A 62 -0.57 -10.03 -4.38
N ALA A 63 -0.36 -8.72 -4.47
CA ALA A 63 -0.21 -8.05 -5.74
C ALA A 63 0.95 -7.06 -5.70
N ILE A 64 1.87 -7.19 -6.65
CA ILE A 64 2.78 -6.11 -7.04
C ILE A 64 1.95 -5.04 -7.74
N MET A 65 1.90 -3.85 -7.17
CA MET A 65 0.91 -2.84 -7.54
C MET A 65 1.27 -2.09 -8.81
N GLY A 66 2.56 -1.76 -9.03
CA GLY A 66 3.00 -0.97 -10.19
C GLY A 66 2.75 -1.67 -11.52
N ASN A 67 2.76 -3.01 -11.49
CA ASN A 67 2.43 -3.84 -12.64
C ASN A 67 0.93 -3.89 -12.98
N LYS A 68 0.05 -3.34 -12.11
CA LYS A 68 -1.42 -3.41 -12.25
C LYS A 68 -2.09 -2.05 -12.30
N ILE A 69 -1.55 -1.06 -11.61
CA ILE A 69 -2.08 0.30 -11.48
C ILE A 69 -0.94 1.31 -11.43
N LYS A 70 -1.21 2.51 -11.94
CA LYS A 70 -0.22 3.58 -12.00
C LYS A 70 0.13 4.04 -10.59
N GLN A 71 1.42 4.13 -10.33
CA GLN A 71 1.97 4.68 -9.10
C GLN A 71 2.69 6.00 -9.39
N SER A 72 2.81 6.86 -8.38
CA SER A 72 3.62 8.07 -8.43
C SER A 72 4.31 8.24 -7.09
N TYR A 73 5.61 8.52 -7.13
CA TYR A 73 6.47 8.56 -5.97
C TYR A 73 6.88 10.00 -5.67
N PHE A 74 6.74 10.39 -4.41
CA PHE A 74 7.10 11.73 -3.95
C PHE A 74 8.03 11.62 -2.75
N LYS A 75 9.13 12.35 -2.79
CA LYS A 75 10.14 12.36 -1.73
C LYS A 75 10.36 13.78 -1.26
N GLY A 76 10.25 13.98 0.05
CA GLY A 76 10.66 15.20 0.72
C GLY A 76 11.68 14.89 1.82
N ASP A 77 12.14 15.92 2.53
CA ASP A 77 13.19 15.78 3.54
C ASP A 77 12.84 14.81 4.68
N ARG A 78 11.54 14.62 4.94
CA ARG A 78 11.03 13.83 6.08
C ARG A 78 9.96 12.81 5.69
N PHE A 79 9.71 12.61 4.40
CA PHE A 79 8.68 11.67 3.96
C PHE A 79 8.99 11.07 2.59
N PHE A 80 8.45 9.88 2.39
CA PHE A 80 8.33 9.22 1.10
C PHE A 80 6.86 8.80 0.94
N GLU A 81 6.25 9.20 -0.16
CA GLU A 81 4.83 8.98 -0.44
C GLU A 81 4.67 8.21 -1.74
N ILE A 82 3.76 7.23 -1.72
CA ILE A 82 3.29 6.51 -2.90
C ILE A 82 1.83 6.91 -3.13
N SER A 83 1.55 7.54 -4.27
CA SER A 83 0.19 7.78 -4.73
C SER A 83 -0.23 6.68 -5.69
N ILE A 84 -1.38 6.07 -5.42
CA ILE A 84 -1.90 4.93 -6.15
C ILE A 84 -3.15 5.37 -6.91
N ASP A 85 -3.08 5.40 -8.24
CA ASP A 85 -4.21 5.76 -9.09
C ASP A 85 -5.10 4.53 -9.35
N THR A 86 -6.06 4.31 -8.46
CA THR A 86 -7.06 3.24 -8.61
C THR A 86 -7.97 3.39 -9.85
N GLY A 87 -8.01 4.57 -10.48
CA GLY A 87 -8.75 4.84 -11.72
C GLY A 87 -7.98 4.47 -12.98
N SER A 88 -6.67 4.25 -12.90
CA SER A 88 -5.81 3.96 -14.06
C SER A 88 -6.01 2.55 -14.65
N SER A 89 -6.78 1.69 -13.98
CA SER A 89 -7.06 0.32 -14.38
C SER A 89 -8.55 0.04 -14.28
N SER A 90 -9.14 -0.49 -15.36
CA SER A 90 -10.55 -0.88 -15.37
C SER A 90 -10.86 -1.96 -14.32
N VAL A 91 -9.92 -2.87 -14.07
CA VAL A 91 -10.02 -3.90 -13.03
C VAL A 91 -10.03 -3.26 -11.65
N ALA A 92 -9.05 -2.40 -11.34
CA ALA A 92 -8.99 -1.73 -10.04
C ALA A 92 -10.20 -0.83 -9.79
N ALA A 93 -10.60 -0.03 -10.79
CA ALA A 93 -11.76 0.82 -10.71
C ALA A 93 -13.06 0.02 -10.50
N GLY A 94 -13.18 -1.15 -11.13
CA GLY A 94 -14.29 -2.08 -10.93
C GLY A 94 -14.33 -2.62 -9.49
N THR A 95 -13.19 -3.11 -8.98
CA THR A 95 -13.08 -3.61 -7.60
C THR A 95 -13.40 -2.52 -6.57
N ILE A 96 -12.87 -1.31 -6.74
CA ILE A 96 -13.15 -0.17 -5.85
C ILE A 96 -14.64 0.21 -5.90
N ARG A 97 -15.27 0.21 -7.07
CA ARG A 97 -16.70 0.50 -7.22
C ARG A 97 -17.56 -0.48 -6.43
N ILE A 98 -17.25 -1.78 -6.52
CA ILE A 98 -17.95 -2.82 -5.75
C ILE A 98 -17.72 -2.59 -4.24
N CYS A 99 -16.47 -2.39 -3.82
CA CYS A 99 -16.15 -2.17 -2.42
C CYS A 99 -16.85 -0.92 -1.85
N ASN A 100 -16.89 0.17 -2.63
CA ASN A 100 -17.54 1.42 -2.21
C ASN A 100 -19.05 1.24 -2.00
N GLY A 101 -19.72 0.46 -2.85
CA GLY A 101 -21.15 0.13 -2.70
C GLY A 101 -21.48 -0.63 -1.41
N TYR A 102 -20.50 -1.34 -0.83
CA TYR A 102 -20.64 -2.09 0.42
C TYR A 102 -19.78 -1.55 1.56
N ALA A 103 -19.14 -0.38 1.43
CA ALA A 103 -18.10 0.11 2.34
C ALA A 103 -18.52 0.11 3.82
N ARG A 104 -19.78 0.46 4.09
CA ARG A 104 -20.37 0.51 5.44
C ARG A 104 -20.59 -0.87 6.07
N MET A 105 -20.49 -1.94 5.31
CA MET A 105 -20.75 -3.33 5.74
C MET A 105 -19.53 -4.25 5.56
N ILE A 106 -18.37 -3.69 5.23
CA ILE A 106 -17.15 -4.46 5.05
C ILE A 106 -16.10 -4.12 6.11
N VAL A 107 -15.30 -5.12 6.43
CA VAL A 107 -14.05 -4.97 7.17
C VAL A 107 -12.95 -5.56 6.32
N VAL A 108 -11.95 -4.77 5.98
CA VAL A 108 -10.80 -5.18 5.15
C VAL A 108 -9.50 -4.84 5.87
N ASP A 109 -8.59 -5.81 5.85
CA ASP A 109 -7.20 -5.61 6.23
C ASP A 109 -6.36 -5.44 4.97
N LEU A 110 -5.45 -4.48 5.02
CA LEU A 110 -4.46 -4.23 4.00
C LEU A 110 -3.09 -4.30 4.68
N ALA A 111 -2.19 -5.13 4.16
CA ALA A 111 -0.78 -5.14 4.55
C ALA A 111 0.07 -4.65 3.37
N PHE A 112 1.02 -3.77 3.68
CA PHE A 112 1.93 -3.16 2.72
C PHE A 112 3.35 -3.65 2.99
N LEU A 113 4.06 -4.02 1.93
CA LEU A 113 5.44 -4.51 2.01
C LEU A 113 6.17 -4.29 0.69
N PHE A 114 7.47 -4.52 0.72
CA PHE A 114 8.33 -4.57 -0.47
C PHE A 114 8.65 -6.02 -0.79
N GLU A 115 8.50 -6.42 -2.06
CA GLU A 115 8.83 -7.74 -2.56
C GLU A 115 10.35 -7.96 -2.56
N GLY A 116 10.79 -9.02 -1.88
CA GLY A 116 12.18 -9.46 -1.98
C GLY A 116 12.43 -10.17 -3.31
N TYR A 117 13.49 -9.80 -4.02
CA TYR A 117 13.81 -10.35 -5.35
C TYR A 117 14.95 -11.39 -5.32
N ASP A 118 15.74 -11.46 -4.24
CA ASP A 118 16.82 -12.43 -4.07
C ASP A 118 17.10 -12.75 -2.59
N GLN A 119 18.11 -13.60 -2.33
CA GLN A 119 18.48 -14.01 -0.98
C GLN A 119 19.02 -12.87 -0.10
N THR A 120 19.43 -11.75 -0.70
CA THR A 120 19.94 -10.59 0.05
C THR A 120 18.81 -9.71 0.57
N THR A 121 17.63 -9.79 -0.07
CA THR A 121 16.42 -9.03 0.26
C THR A 121 15.33 -9.89 0.91
N LEU A 122 15.53 -11.21 0.97
CA LEU A 122 14.68 -12.16 1.67
C LEU A 122 15.18 -12.50 3.10
N PRO A 123 14.28 -12.78 4.06
CA PRO A 123 12.83 -12.67 3.93
C PRO A 123 12.37 -11.20 3.95
N GLU A 124 11.39 -10.90 3.11
CA GLU A 124 10.67 -9.63 3.14
C GLU A 124 9.86 -9.48 4.44
N LYS A 125 9.53 -8.23 4.80
CA LYS A 125 8.74 -7.92 6.00
C LYS A 125 7.64 -6.93 5.69
N VAL A 126 6.52 -7.07 6.40
CA VAL A 126 5.42 -6.11 6.41
C VAL A 126 5.89 -4.79 7.00
N LEU A 127 5.71 -3.71 6.24
CA LEU A 127 6.00 -2.34 6.65
C LEU A 127 4.91 -1.81 7.58
N GLY A 128 3.67 -2.12 7.24
CA GLY A 128 2.52 -1.61 7.97
C GLY A 128 1.24 -2.28 7.53
N CYS A 129 0.27 -2.31 8.44
CA CYS A 129 -1.07 -2.78 8.18
C CYS A 129 -2.08 -1.68 8.45
N VAL A 130 -3.23 -1.74 7.81
CA VAL A 130 -4.40 -0.94 8.18
C VAL A 130 -5.65 -1.79 8.07
N ARG A 131 -6.53 -1.64 9.07
CA ARG A 131 -7.89 -2.18 9.03
C ARG A 131 -8.86 -1.06 8.72
N LEU A 132 -9.64 -1.23 7.66
CA LEU A 132 -10.76 -0.37 7.32
C LEU A 132 -12.04 -1.06 7.76
N LYS A 133 -12.78 -0.42 8.67
CA LYS A 133 -14.01 -0.98 9.25
C LYS A 133 -15.19 -0.07 8.96
N ASN A 134 -16.19 -0.61 8.25
CA ASN A 134 -17.49 0.02 8.01
C ASN A 134 -17.37 1.48 7.53
N VAL A 135 -16.44 1.73 6.61
CA VAL A 135 -16.07 3.09 6.18
C VAL A 135 -17.26 3.77 5.49
N ASP A 136 -17.47 5.04 5.82
CA ASP A 136 -18.51 5.88 5.22
C ASP A 136 -17.91 7.01 4.38
N PHE A 137 -17.94 6.82 3.06
CA PHE A 137 -17.45 7.80 2.09
C PHE A 137 -18.49 8.88 1.73
N GLY A 138 -19.71 8.81 2.27
CA GLY A 138 -20.79 9.76 1.97
C GLY A 138 -20.82 11.01 2.85
N LYS A 139 -20.02 11.06 3.92
CA LYS A 139 -19.93 12.24 4.78
C LYS A 139 -19.08 13.31 4.11
N LYS A 140 -19.49 14.58 4.21
CA LYS A 140 -18.63 15.72 3.82
C LYS A 140 -17.30 15.60 4.57
N LEU A 141 -16.22 15.43 3.82
CA LEU A 141 -14.88 15.47 4.38
C LEU A 141 -14.66 16.86 4.99
N ARG A 142 -14.12 16.90 6.21
CA ARG A 142 -13.66 18.16 6.81
C ARG A 142 -12.38 18.55 6.10
N PHE A 143 -12.46 19.51 5.18
CA PHE A 143 -11.28 20.14 4.61
C PHE A 143 -10.59 20.93 5.72
N VAL A 144 -9.39 20.50 6.11
CA VAL A 144 -8.53 21.30 6.97
C VAL A 144 -7.88 22.32 6.06
N THR A 145 -8.40 23.55 6.05
CA THR A 145 -7.71 24.67 5.45
C THR A 145 -6.47 24.96 6.29
N SER A 146 -5.28 24.86 5.70
CA SER A 146 -4.03 25.28 6.35
C SER A 146 -4.15 26.75 6.78
N PHE A 147 -3.70 27.04 8.01
CA PHE A 147 -3.58 28.40 8.56
C PHE A 147 -2.39 29.14 7.95
#